data_AF-A0A7Z9JZU6-F1
#
_entry.id   AF-A0A7Z9JZU6-F1
#
_cell.length_a   1.000
_cell.length_b   1.000
_cell.length_c   1.000
_cell.angle_alpha   90.00
_cell.angle_beta   90.00
_cell.angle_gamma   90.00
#
_symmetry.space_group_name_H-M   'P 1'
#
loop_
_entity.id
_entity.type
_entity.pdbx_description
1 polymer ?
#
loop_
_entity_poly.entity_id
_entity_poly.type
_entity_poly.pdbx_seq_one_letter_code
_entity_poly.pdbx_strand_id
1 'polypeptide(L)'
;MKNKILWTIFFCLGSFLLAEDSLTVDINAYAIDNFFLFIAAVLVLFMQAGFAMLEAGLNSSKNTVNILFKNIMDLSAGALLYYIIGYGLMYPGDGNGWFAFAGMGVSAVGDSPGAGVLFPQVDWLFQVAFAATAATIVSGAVAGRMKFSAYLIYSVILTGFIYPISGYWKWGGGWLDQLGFYDFAGSLVVHAVG
;
A
#
# COMPACT_ATOMS: atom_id res chain seq x y z
N MET A 1 33.39 -12.53 47.67
CA MET A 1 31.98 -12.54 47.18
C MET A 1 31.43 -11.15 46.88
N LYS A 2 31.56 -10.15 47.77
CA LYS A 2 31.01 -8.79 47.57
C LYS A 2 31.38 -8.12 46.24
N ASN A 3 32.65 -8.20 45.81
CA ASN A 3 33.07 -7.55 44.56
C ASN A 3 32.48 -8.20 43.30
N LYS A 4 32.25 -9.53 43.30
CA LYS A 4 31.65 -10.21 42.15
C LYS A 4 30.18 -9.81 41.94
N ILE A 5 29.43 -9.64 43.02
CA ILE A 5 28.04 -9.17 42.99
C ILE A 5 27.97 -7.72 42.47
N LEU A 6 28.88 -6.85 42.91
CA LEU A 6 28.92 -5.46 42.45
C LEU A 6 29.19 -5.37 40.93
N TRP A 7 30.11 -6.19 40.42
CA TRP A 7 30.39 -6.24 38.98
C TRP A 7 29.22 -6.80 38.17
N THR A 8 28.56 -7.87 38.65
CA THR A 8 27.35 -8.40 37.98
C THR A 8 26.22 -7.37 37.95
N ILE A 9 25.98 -6.64 39.04
CA ILE A 9 24.97 -5.58 39.08
C ILE A 9 25.33 -4.45 38.10
N PHE A 10 26.60 -4.02 38.05
CA PHE A 10 27.06 -2.98 37.13
C PHE A 10 26.92 -3.40 35.65
N PHE A 11 27.27 -4.64 35.29
CA PHE A 11 27.08 -5.16 33.95
C PHE A 11 25.60 -5.31 33.58
N CYS A 12 24.75 -5.76 34.50
CA CYS A 12 23.30 -5.85 34.28
C CYS A 12 22.62 -4.48 34.15
N LEU A 13 23.01 -3.49 34.95
CA LEU A 13 22.53 -2.10 34.82
C LEU A 13 23.02 -1.44 33.52
N GLY A 14 24.26 -1.69 33.12
CA GLY A 14 24.78 -1.23 31.83
C GLY A 14 24.01 -1.84 30.64
N SER A 15 23.71 -3.14 30.69
CA SER A 15 22.88 -3.78 29.65
C SER A 15 21.43 -3.29 29.65
N PHE A 16 20.88 -2.92 30.80
CA PHE A 16 19.52 -2.39 30.90
C PHE A 16 19.42 -0.97 30.33
N LEU A 17 20.40 -0.11 30.63
CA LEU A 17 20.46 1.26 30.09
C LEU A 17 20.67 1.28 28.57
N LEU A 18 21.52 0.39 28.03
CA LEU A 18 21.69 0.26 26.58
C LEU A 18 20.45 -0.32 25.89
N ALA A 19 19.72 -1.22 26.54
CA ALA A 19 18.48 -1.76 26.03
C ALA A 19 17.35 -0.71 26.00
N GLU A 20 17.30 0.17 27.02
CA GLU A 20 16.35 1.30 27.06
C GLU A 20 16.65 2.29 25.93
N ASP A 21 17.92 2.64 25.70
CA ASP A 21 18.33 3.54 24.62
C ASP A 21 18.00 2.93 23.23
N SER A 22 18.29 1.64 23.01
CA SER A 22 17.92 0.96 21.76
C SER A 22 16.41 0.92 21.52
N LEU A 23 15.61 0.67 22.56
CA LEU A 23 14.15 0.63 22.46
C LEU A 23 13.59 2.01 22.10
N THR A 24 14.18 3.10 22.64
CA THR A 24 13.75 4.46 22.29
C THR A 24 14.11 4.83 20.85
N VAL A 25 15.27 4.40 20.35
CA VAL A 25 15.69 4.62 18.95
C VAL A 25 14.74 3.88 17.99
N ASP A 26 14.38 2.64 18.29
CA ASP A 26 13.47 1.84 17.47
C ASP A 26 12.05 2.41 17.41
N ILE A 27 11.54 2.94 18.53
CA ILE A 27 10.24 3.61 18.58
C ILE A 27 10.25 4.92 17.78
N ASN A 28 11.35 5.69 17.86
CA ASN A 28 11.49 6.94 17.11
C ASN A 28 11.58 6.67 15.59
N ALA A 29 12.36 5.66 15.18
CA ALA A 29 12.45 5.24 13.78
C ALA A 29 11.07 4.80 13.26
N TYR A 30 10.37 3.95 14.00
CA TYR A 30 9.01 3.51 13.69
C TYR A 30 8.05 4.70 13.46
N ALA A 31 8.06 5.70 14.36
CA ALA A 31 7.20 6.88 14.23
C ALA A 31 7.53 7.73 13.00
N ILE A 32 8.83 7.90 12.69
CA ILE A 32 9.31 8.67 11.54
C ILE A 32 8.95 7.96 10.23
N ASP A 33 9.20 6.65 10.13
CA ASP A 33 8.91 5.84 8.94
C ASP A 33 7.41 5.88 8.61
N ASN A 34 6.56 5.68 9.62
CA ASN A 34 5.11 5.73 9.45
C ASN A 34 4.61 7.14 9.08
N PHE A 35 5.17 8.19 9.72
CA PHE A 35 4.82 9.56 9.38
C PHE A 35 5.20 9.90 7.93
N PHE A 36 6.42 9.52 7.53
CA PHE A 36 6.90 9.74 6.18
C PHE A 36 6.02 9.01 5.16
N LEU A 37 5.71 7.73 5.40
CA LEU A 37 4.86 6.96 4.51
C LEU A 37 3.43 7.50 4.43
N PHE A 38 2.88 8.00 5.55
CA PHE A 38 1.59 8.67 5.55
C PHE A 38 1.58 9.92 4.66
N ILE A 39 2.61 10.77 4.76
CA ILE A 39 2.75 11.94 3.87
C ILE A 39 2.89 11.50 2.42
N ALA A 40 3.70 10.47 2.15
CA ALA A 40 3.84 9.90 0.82
C ALA A 40 2.50 9.38 0.27
N ALA A 41 1.70 8.70 1.09
CA ALA A 41 0.37 8.22 0.72
C ALA A 41 -0.57 9.37 0.32
N VAL A 42 -0.55 10.48 1.08
CA VAL A 42 -1.33 11.68 0.74
C VAL A 42 -0.89 12.28 -0.61
N LEU A 43 0.42 12.31 -0.88
CA LEU A 43 0.95 12.80 -2.16
C LEU A 43 0.55 11.88 -3.33
N VAL A 44 0.60 10.57 -3.15
CA VAL A 44 0.17 9.61 -4.18
C VAL A 44 -1.35 9.70 -4.40
N LEU A 45 -2.15 9.85 -3.35
CA LEU A 45 -3.59 10.09 -3.48
C LEU A 45 -3.87 11.39 -4.26
N PHE A 46 -3.05 12.42 -4.09
CA PHE A 46 -3.17 13.66 -4.85
C PHE A 46 -2.93 13.48 -6.36
N MET A 47 -2.25 12.39 -6.78
CA MET A 47 -2.13 12.04 -8.20
C MET A 47 -3.49 11.80 -8.85
N GLN A 48 -4.53 11.38 -8.11
CA GLN A 48 -5.88 11.23 -8.64
C GLN A 48 -6.44 12.55 -9.17
N ALA A 49 -6.15 13.68 -8.51
CA ALA A 49 -6.50 14.99 -9.04
C ALA A 49 -5.72 15.31 -10.32
N GLY A 50 -4.45 14.88 -10.40
CA GLY A 50 -3.63 14.97 -11.59
C GLY A 50 -4.20 14.19 -12.78
N PHE A 51 -4.59 12.93 -12.58
CA PHE A 51 -5.23 12.10 -13.61
C PHE A 51 -6.57 12.69 -14.06
N ALA A 52 -7.41 13.14 -13.13
CA ALA A 52 -8.66 13.81 -13.46
C ALA A 52 -8.45 15.03 -14.38
N MET A 53 -7.43 15.87 -14.10
CA MET A 53 -7.09 17.01 -14.96
C MET A 53 -6.52 16.57 -16.32
N LEU A 54 -5.66 15.57 -16.33
CA LEU A 54 -5.07 15.03 -17.56
C LEU A 54 -6.12 14.43 -18.49
N GLU A 55 -6.99 13.56 -17.95
CA GLU A 55 -8.05 12.92 -18.72
C GLU A 55 -9.08 13.92 -19.22
N ALA A 56 -9.48 14.89 -18.38
CA ALA A 56 -10.41 15.94 -18.78
C ALA A 56 -9.81 16.86 -19.85
N GLY A 57 -8.50 17.15 -19.78
CA GLY A 57 -7.80 18.00 -20.74
C GLY A 57 -7.53 17.32 -22.09
N LEU A 58 -7.31 16.01 -22.09
CA LEU A 58 -7.05 15.22 -23.30
C LEU A 58 -8.34 14.71 -23.99
N ASN A 59 -9.52 14.99 -23.44
CA ASN A 59 -10.79 14.55 -24.00
C ASN A 59 -11.72 15.74 -24.32
N SER A 60 -12.76 15.47 -25.10
CA SER A 60 -13.76 16.47 -25.43
C SER A 60 -14.55 16.92 -24.18
N SER A 61 -14.89 18.22 -24.12
CA SER A 61 -15.60 18.85 -23.00
C SER A 61 -16.94 18.18 -22.65
N LYS A 62 -17.62 17.58 -23.62
CA LYS A 62 -18.86 16.83 -23.39
C LYS A 62 -18.68 15.59 -22.49
N ASN A 63 -17.46 15.07 -22.38
CA ASN A 63 -17.14 13.87 -21.59
C ASN A 63 -16.56 14.20 -20.21
N THR A 64 -16.23 15.47 -19.93
CA THR A 64 -15.53 15.89 -18.70
C THR A 64 -16.25 15.43 -17.44
N VAL A 65 -17.58 15.59 -17.36
CA VAL A 65 -18.34 15.17 -16.18
C VAL A 65 -18.20 13.66 -15.94
N ASN A 66 -18.32 12.85 -16.99
CA ASN A 66 -18.17 11.39 -16.88
C ASN A 66 -16.75 11.01 -16.41
N ILE A 67 -15.72 11.69 -16.90
CA ILE A 67 -14.32 11.46 -16.51
C ILE A 67 -14.10 11.78 -15.03
N LEU A 68 -14.58 12.92 -14.56
CA LEU A 68 -14.46 13.31 -13.15
C LEU A 68 -15.19 12.33 -12.23
N PHE A 69 -16.37 11.87 -12.63
CA PHE A 69 -17.11 10.86 -11.87
C PHE A 69 -16.35 9.53 -11.80
N LYS A 70 -15.70 9.09 -12.88
CA LYS A 70 -14.88 7.87 -12.86
C LYS A 70 -13.73 7.98 -11.86
N ASN A 71 -12.95 9.05 -11.90
CA ASN A 71 -11.82 9.27 -10.99
C ASN A 71 -12.25 9.25 -9.51
N ILE A 72 -13.37 9.90 -9.17
CA ILE A 72 -13.91 9.88 -7.79
C ILE A 72 -14.36 8.47 -7.40
N MET A 73 -14.99 7.74 -8.32
CA MET A 73 -15.44 6.37 -8.05
C MET A 73 -14.29 5.38 -7.92
N ASP A 74 -13.21 5.53 -8.68
CA ASP A 74 -12.03 4.68 -8.60
C ASP A 74 -11.39 4.77 -7.21
N LEU A 75 -11.28 5.98 -6.67
CA LEU A 75 -10.79 6.15 -5.31
C LEU A 75 -11.79 5.60 -4.28
N SER A 76 -13.08 5.94 -4.37
CA SER A 76 -14.05 5.59 -3.33
C SER A 76 -14.42 4.10 -3.32
N ALA A 77 -14.86 3.54 -4.46
CA ALA A 77 -15.20 2.13 -4.57
C ALA A 77 -13.96 1.25 -4.55
N GLY A 78 -12.87 1.69 -5.20
CA GLY A 78 -11.60 0.99 -5.17
C GLY A 78 -11.03 0.90 -3.76
N ALA A 79 -11.09 1.98 -2.96
CA ALA A 79 -10.60 1.95 -1.59
C ALA A 79 -11.39 1.01 -0.68
N LEU A 80 -12.71 1.01 -0.79
CA LEU A 80 -13.55 0.10 -0.03
C LEU A 80 -13.23 -1.37 -0.37
N LEU A 81 -13.14 -1.71 -1.65
CA LEU A 81 -12.88 -3.09 -2.01
C LEU A 81 -11.43 -3.52 -1.73
N TYR A 82 -10.47 -2.62 -1.93
CA TYR A 82 -9.08 -2.88 -1.56
C TYR A 82 -8.94 -3.08 -0.06
N TYR A 83 -9.67 -2.32 0.78
CA TYR A 83 -9.73 -2.56 2.22
C TYR A 83 -10.33 -3.93 2.56
N ILE A 84 -11.48 -4.29 1.98
CA ILE A 84 -12.19 -5.51 2.38
C ILE A 84 -11.46 -6.76 1.88
N ILE A 85 -10.93 -6.78 0.66
CA ILE A 85 -10.36 -7.99 0.05
C ILE A 85 -8.94 -7.76 -0.47
N GLY A 86 -8.69 -6.64 -1.15
CA GLY A 86 -7.45 -6.45 -1.91
C GLY A 86 -6.18 -6.48 -1.05
N TYR A 87 -6.18 -5.84 0.12
CA TYR A 87 -5.02 -5.80 1.01
C TYR A 87 -4.64 -7.20 1.49
N GLY A 88 -5.61 -8.01 1.90
CA GLY A 88 -5.39 -9.39 2.34
C GLY A 88 -4.96 -10.34 1.21
N LEU A 89 -5.23 -10.00 -0.05
CA LEU A 89 -4.69 -10.72 -1.22
C LEU A 89 -3.25 -10.32 -1.54
N MET A 90 -2.91 -9.04 -1.36
CA MET A 90 -1.59 -8.50 -1.69
C MET A 90 -0.54 -8.82 -0.63
N TYR A 91 -0.91 -8.76 0.65
CA TYR A 91 -0.05 -9.02 1.80
C TYR A 91 -0.59 -10.15 2.67
N PRO A 92 -0.56 -11.41 2.19
CA PRO A 92 -1.12 -12.54 2.93
C PRO A 92 -0.24 -13.02 4.11
N GLY A 93 0.99 -12.52 4.24
CA GLY A 93 1.98 -13.05 5.19
C GLY A 93 2.58 -14.35 4.67
N ASP A 94 1.97 -15.48 5.02
CA ASP A 94 2.38 -16.80 4.54
C ASP A 94 1.58 -17.21 3.29
N GLY A 95 2.25 -17.73 2.26
CA GLY A 95 1.59 -18.19 1.04
C GLY A 95 2.47 -18.98 0.09
N ASN A 96 1.86 -19.53 -0.96
CA ASN A 96 2.54 -20.38 -1.95
C ASN A 96 3.32 -19.60 -3.03
N GLY A 97 3.36 -18.26 -2.93
CA GLY A 97 4.00 -17.35 -3.87
C GLY A 97 3.15 -16.94 -5.07
N TRP A 98 2.02 -17.61 -5.34
CA TRP A 98 1.16 -17.37 -6.51
C TRP A 98 -0.19 -16.75 -6.16
N PHE A 99 -0.84 -17.28 -5.13
CA PHE A 99 -2.12 -16.80 -4.63
C PHE A 99 -2.28 -17.20 -3.17
N ALA A 100 -2.56 -16.23 -2.32
CA ALA A 100 -2.93 -16.44 -0.92
C ALA A 100 -3.86 -15.32 -0.47
N PHE A 101 -4.61 -15.57 0.60
CA PHE A 101 -5.60 -14.63 1.13
C PHE A 101 -5.59 -14.69 2.66
N ALA A 102 -5.18 -13.60 3.30
CA ALA A 102 -5.09 -13.49 4.77
C ALA A 102 -6.42 -13.15 5.46
N GLY A 103 -7.52 -13.03 4.71
CA GLY A 103 -8.83 -12.65 5.24
C GLY A 103 -9.23 -11.23 4.87
N MET A 104 -10.39 -10.82 5.39
CA MET A 104 -10.99 -9.54 5.03
C MET A 104 -10.60 -8.42 5.98
N GLY A 105 -10.40 -7.23 5.42
CA GLY A 105 -10.04 -6.04 6.19
C GLY A 105 -8.54 -5.91 6.45
N VAL A 106 -8.18 -4.80 7.08
CA VAL A 106 -6.81 -4.50 7.51
C VAL A 106 -6.76 -4.69 9.02
N SER A 107 -5.69 -5.31 9.52
CA SER A 107 -5.51 -5.54 10.97
C SER A 107 -5.60 -4.22 11.73
N ALA A 108 -6.38 -4.20 12.80
CA ALA A 108 -6.47 -3.05 13.70
C ALA A 108 -5.21 -2.90 14.58
N VAL A 109 -4.44 -3.97 14.72
CA VAL A 109 -3.25 -4.05 15.57
C VAL A 109 -2.03 -4.21 14.67
N GLY A 110 -1.05 -3.32 14.86
CA GLY A 110 0.26 -3.43 14.19
C GLY A 110 1.20 -4.36 14.94
N ASP A 111 2.28 -4.74 14.27
CA ASP A 111 3.36 -5.48 14.90
C ASP A 111 4.11 -4.64 15.94
N SER A 112 5.01 -5.29 16.68
CA SER A 112 5.84 -4.59 17.67
C SER A 112 6.63 -3.46 16.98
N PRO A 113 6.63 -2.23 17.52
CA PRO A 113 7.33 -1.11 16.91
C PRO A 113 8.82 -1.41 16.69
N GLY A 114 9.30 -1.09 15.50
CA GLY A 114 10.69 -1.25 15.10
C GLY A 114 10.98 -0.50 13.81
N ALA A 115 12.26 -0.27 13.51
CA ALA A 115 12.66 0.37 12.26
C ALA A 115 12.17 -0.43 11.05
N GLY A 116 11.57 0.24 10.07
CA GLY A 116 10.99 -0.40 8.87
C GLY A 116 9.67 -1.16 9.10
N VAL A 117 9.15 -1.22 10.33
CA VAL A 117 7.83 -1.78 10.62
C VAL A 117 6.78 -0.70 10.35
N LEU A 118 5.77 -1.03 9.54
CA LEU A 118 4.69 -0.11 9.19
C LEU A 118 3.41 -0.48 9.91
N PHE A 119 2.67 0.52 10.34
CA PHE A 119 1.34 0.33 10.87
C PHE A 119 0.40 -0.09 9.73
N PRO A 120 -0.39 -1.16 9.86
CA PRO A 120 -1.16 -1.74 8.75
C PRO A 120 -2.05 -0.74 8.01
N GLN A 121 -2.61 0.24 8.72
CA GLN A 121 -3.50 1.25 8.15
C GLN A 121 -2.74 2.31 7.35
N VAL A 122 -1.50 2.60 7.71
CA VAL A 122 -0.63 3.52 6.95
C VAL A 122 -0.18 2.83 5.67
N ASP A 123 0.24 1.56 5.75
CA ASP A 123 0.60 0.79 4.55
C ASP A 123 -0.62 0.60 3.64
N TRP A 124 -1.79 0.24 4.18
CA TRP A 124 -3.03 0.18 3.41
C TRP A 124 -3.33 1.50 2.69
N LEU A 125 -3.22 2.64 3.37
CA LEU A 125 -3.48 3.95 2.77
C LEU A 125 -2.50 4.28 1.65
N PHE A 126 -1.24 3.86 1.79
CA PHE A 126 -0.24 3.99 0.74
C PHE A 126 -0.60 3.12 -0.46
N GLN A 127 -0.92 1.85 -0.23
CA GLN A 127 -1.16 0.86 -1.28
C GLN A 127 -2.48 1.07 -2.04
N VAL A 128 -3.53 1.53 -1.35
CA VAL A 128 -4.80 1.85 -1.98
C VAL A 128 -4.67 3.00 -2.99
N ALA A 129 -3.74 3.92 -2.76
CA ALA A 129 -3.46 5.01 -3.68
C ALA A 129 -2.89 4.48 -5.02
N PHE A 130 -2.02 3.48 -4.97
CA PHE A 130 -1.51 2.78 -6.16
C PHE A 130 -2.58 1.92 -6.84
N ALA A 131 -3.40 1.20 -6.07
CA ALA A 131 -4.53 0.44 -6.62
C ALA A 131 -5.49 1.35 -7.41
N ALA A 132 -5.86 2.49 -6.83
CA ALA A 132 -6.69 3.48 -7.51
C ALA A 132 -5.97 4.10 -8.73
N THR A 133 -4.64 4.22 -8.68
CA THR A 133 -3.84 4.71 -9.82
C THR A 133 -3.86 3.72 -10.99
N ALA A 134 -3.76 2.41 -10.72
CA ALA A 134 -3.90 1.39 -11.76
C ALA A 134 -5.27 1.47 -12.45
N ALA A 135 -6.35 1.67 -11.68
CA ALA A 135 -7.69 1.84 -12.25
C ALA A 135 -7.82 3.09 -13.13
N THR A 136 -7.33 4.24 -12.64
CA THR A 136 -7.51 5.51 -13.36
C THR A 136 -6.72 5.58 -14.68
N ILE A 137 -5.61 4.85 -14.81
CA ILE A 137 -4.91 4.70 -16.10
C ILE A 137 -5.87 4.16 -17.18
N VAL A 138 -6.67 3.16 -16.82
CA VAL A 138 -7.65 2.56 -17.73
C VAL A 138 -8.81 3.52 -17.98
N SER A 139 -9.23 4.30 -16.96
CA SER A 139 -10.25 5.36 -17.12
C SER A 139 -9.93 6.25 -18.31
N GLY A 140 -8.70 6.76 -18.36
CA GLY A 140 -8.22 7.64 -19.41
C GLY A 140 -8.17 6.96 -20.77
N ALA A 141 -7.72 5.71 -20.81
CA ALA A 141 -7.67 4.91 -22.04
C ALA A 141 -9.06 4.70 -22.65
N VAL A 142 -10.11 4.52 -21.83
CA VAL A 142 -11.49 4.25 -22.29
C VAL A 142 -12.42 5.48 -22.20
N ALA A 143 -11.87 6.66 -21.94
CA ALA A 143 -12.62 7.89 -21.79
C ALA A 143 -13.42 8.22 -23.06
N GLY A 144 -14.73 8.46 -22.89
CA GLY A 144 -15.66 8.79 -23.98
C GLY A 144 -16.20 7.62 -24.81
N ARG A 145 -15.77 6.37 -24.55
CA ARG A 145 -16.13 5.19 -25.37
C ARG A 145 -16.67 4.00 -24.56
N MET A 146 -16.53 4.00 -23.24
CA MET A 146 -17.08 2.98 -22.34
C MET A 146 -18.22 3.55 -21.47
N LYS A 147 -19.28 2.77 -21.28
CA LYS A 147 -20.36 3.08 -20.33
C LYS A 147 -19.80 3.14 -18.91
N PHE A 148 -20.27 4.10 -18.12
CA PHE A 148 -19.82 4.31 -16.74
C PHE A 148 -20.00 3.07 -15.87
N SER A 149 -21.16 2.40 -15.93
CA SER A 149 -21.42 1.20 -15.13
C SER A 149 -20.50 0.03 -15.48
N ALA A 150 -20.19 -0.16 -16.77
CA ALA A 150 -19.25 -1.18 -17.21
C ALA A 150 -17.83 -0.88 -16.72
N TYR A 151 -17.44 0.40 -16.75
CA TYR A 151 -16.16 0.85 -16.21
C TYR A 151 -16.06 0.65 -14.71
N LEU A 152 -17.12 0.96 -13.95
CA LEU A 152 -17.12 0.79 -12.49
C LEU A 152 -16.95 -0.69 -12.10
N ILE A 153 -17.64 -1.61 -12.77
CA ILE A 153 -17.47 -3.06 -12.54
C ILE A 153 -16.02 -3.46 -12.83
N TYR A 154 -15.46 -2.98 -13.94
CA TYR A 154 -14.07 -3.23 -14.29
C TYR A 154 -13.10 -2.72 -13.22
N SER A 155 -13.24 -1.46 -12.80
CA SER A 155 -12.37 -0.80 -11.81
C SER A 155 -12.37 -1.57 -10.49
N VAL A 156 -13.56 -1.95 -10.01
CA VAL A 156 -13.73 -2.76 -8.80
C VAL A 156 -13.05 -4.13 -8.93
N ILE A 157 -13.18 -4.82 -10.08
CA ILE A 157 -12.47 -6.09 -10.30
C ILE A 157 -10.94 -5.89 -10.32
N LEU A 158 -10.47 -4.83 -10.96
CA LEU A 158 -9.06 -4.49 -11.04
C LEU A 158 -8.49 -4.23 -9.65
N THR A 159 -9.07 -3.30 -8.88
CA THR A 159 -8.57 -2.92 -7.55
C THR A 159 -8.76 -4.02 -6.51
N GLY A 160 -9.81 -4.84 -6.63
CA GLY A 160 -10.12 -5.89 -5.65
C GLY A 160 -9.39 -7.20 -5.87
N PHE A 161 -9.01 -7.52 -7.11
CA PHE A 161 -8.47 -8.84 -7.46
C PHE A 161 -7.21 -8.77 -8.31
N ILE A 162 -7.28 -8.16 -9.50
CA ILE A 162 -6.17 -8.23 -10.47
C ILE A 162 -4.92 -7.52 -9.94
N TYR A 163 -5.07 -6.26 -9.52
CA TYR A 163 -4.00 -5.46 -8.92
C TYR A 163 -3.39 -6.15 -7.69
N PRO A 164 -4.14 -6.51 -6.64
CA PRO A 164 -3.53 -7.09 -5.44
C PRO A 164 -2.89 -8.45 -5.68
N ILE A 165 -3.42 -9.29 -6.58
CA ILE A 165 -2.77 -10.56 -6.95
C ILE A 165 -1.43 -10.30 -7.63
N SER A 166 -1.39 -9.33 -8.57
CA SER A 166 -0.13 -8.95 -9.22
C SER A 166 0.86 -8.32 -8.24
N GLY A 167 0.36 -7.55 -7.28
CA GLY A 167 1.12 -6.96 -6.18
C GLY A 167 1.70 -8.02 -5.26
N TYR A 168 0.95 -9.09 -4.96
CA TYR A 168 1.46 -10.22 -4.17
C TYR A 168 2.70 -10.84 -4.81
N TRP A 169 2.69 -11.02 -6.13
CA TRP A 169 3.81 -11.65 -6.84
C TRP A 169 5.14 -10.90 -6.63
N LYS A 170 5.12 -9.57 -6.50
CA LYS A 170 6.33 -8.75 -6.40
C LYS A 170 6.54 -8.03 -5.06
N TRP A 171 5.53 -7.42 -4.48
CA TRP A 171 5.65 -6.68 -3.20
C TRP A 171 5.20 -7.49 -1.99
N GLY A 172 4.41 -8.53 -2.17
CA GLY A 172 3.95 -9.41 -1.08
C GLY A 172 4.82 -10.66 -0.85
N GLY A 173 6.05 -10.71 -1.36
CA GLY A 173 6.96 -11.86 -1.20
C GLY A 173 6.64 -13.06 -2.12
N GLY A 174 5.90 -12.83 -3.19
CA GLY A 174 5.51 -13.86 -4.14
C GLY A 174 6.62 -14.32 -5.10
N TRP A 175 6.23 -15.08 -6.11
CA TRP A 175 7.16 -15.78 -6.99
C TRP A 175 8.06 -14.84 -7.82
N LEU A 176 7.58 -13.66 -8.24
CA LEU A 176 8.42 -12.70 -8.97
C LEU A 176 9.51 -12.13 -8.06
N ASP A 177 9.17 -11.83 -6.80
CA ASP A 177 10.14 -11.36 -5.82
C ASP A 177 11.24 -12.40 -5.57
N GLN A 178 10.85 -13.68 -5.42
CA GLN A 178 11.78 -14.80 -5.23
C GLN A 178 12.72 -15.03 -6.41
N LEU A 179 12.32 -14.65 -7.62
CA LEU A 179 13.18 -14.69 -8.82
C LEU A 179 14.11 -13.47 -8.94
N GLY A 180 14.05 -12.52 -8.01
CA GLY A 180 14.86 -11.30 -8.04
C GLY A 180 14.33 -10.25 -9.03
N PHE A 181 13.04 -10.30 -9.40
CA PHE A 181 12.42 -9.29 -10.24
C PHE A 181 12.47 -7.92 -9.54
N TYR A 182 12.92 -6.88 -10.25
CA TYR A 182 13.09 -5.55 -9.69
C TYR A 182 11.99 -4.59 -10.18
N ASP A 183 11.09 -4.22 -9.27
CA ASP A 183 10.10 -3.16 -9.46
C ASP A 183 9.93 -2.41 -8.14
N PHE A 184 10.55 -1.23 -8.05
CA PHE A 184 10.64 -0.45 -6.81
C PHE A 184 9.34 0.29 -6.48
N ALA A 185 8.72 0.92 -7.50
CA ALA A 185 7.58 1.84 -7.31
C ALA A 185 6.40 1.56 -8.26
N GLY A 186 6.43 0.47 -9.01
CA GLY A 186 5.24 -0.06 -9.69
C GLY A 186 5.23 0.19 -11.18
N SER A 187 6.39 0.19 -11.83
CA SER A 187 6.46 0.31 -13.30
C SER A 187 5.74 -0.84 -14.00
N LEU A 188 5.72 -2.04 -13.43
CA LEU A 188 4.85 -3.13 -13.88
C LEU A 188 3.60 -3.25 -13.01
N VAL A 189 3.77 -3.34 -11.68
CA VAL A 189 2.66 -3.63 -10.75
C VAL A 189 1.52 -2.61 -10.86
N VAL A 190 1.81 -1.36 -11.22
CA VAL A 190 0.82 -0.29 -11.35
C VAL A 190 0.62 0.06 -12.82
N HIS A 191 1.68 0.45 -13.52
CA HIS A 191 1.57 1.06 -14.86
C HIS A 191 1.40 0.08 -16.02
N ALA A 192 1.82 -1.18 -15.88
CA ALA A 192 1.57 -2.19 -16.92
C ALA A 192 0.30 -3.00 -16.65
N VAL A 193 -0.08 -3.12 -15.38
CA VAL A 193 -1.33 -3.77 -14.95
C VAL A 193 -2.54 -2.89 -15.22
N GLY A 194 -2.43 -1.57 -14.98
CA GLY A 194 -3.40 -0.56 -15.42
C GLY A 194 -3.21 -0.18 -16.87
#